data_AF-A0A3D9Q1Z1-F1
#
_entry.id   AF-A0A3D9Q1Z1-F1
#
_cell.length_a   1.000
_cell.length_b   1.000
_cell.length_c   1.000
_cell.angle_alpha   90.00
_cell.angle_beta   90.00
_cell.angle_gamma   90.00
#
_symmetry.space_group_name_H-M   'P 1'
#
loop_
_entity.id
_entity.type
_entity.pdbx_description
1 polymer ?
#
loop_
_entity_poly.entity_id
_entity_poly.type
_entity_poly.pdbx_seq_one_letter_code
_entity_poly.pdbx_strand_id
1 'polypeptide(L)'
;MIVTDAHVRRAVDRDGHRTCEVDVHTNDASSPELLVYFGASRDNDYDMVAIVQNDAKSEIDWYDNSMHNAFTDVSDELFDTPTMKTDWGQRELFKEQVLSFPGVRAEIRRLMDWS
;
A
#
# COMPACT_ATOMS: atom_id res chain seq x y z
N MET A 1 -8.75 -8.14 -7.93
CA MET A 1 -8.26 -8.13 -6.53
C MET A 1 -9.32 -7.51 -5.62
N ILE A 2 -9.57 -8.11 -4.46
CA ILE A 2 -10.49 -7.59 -3.43
C ILE A 2 -9.70 -7.42 -2.14
N VAL A 3 -9.85 -6.27 -1.49
CA VAL A 3 -9.25 -6.01 -0.18
C VAL A 3 -10.10 -6.70 0.88
N THR A 4 -9.48 -7.54 1.70
CA THR A 4 -10.15 -8.30 2.77
C THR A 4 -9.94 -7.69 4.14
N ASP A 5 -8.82 -6.98 4.33
CA ASP A 5 -8.50 -6.27 5.57
C ASP A 5 -7.53 -5.11 5.29
N ALA A 6 -7.61 -4.05 6.09
CA ALA A 6 -6.68 -2.91 5.99
C ALA A 6 -6.48 -2.20 7.33
N HIS A 7 -5.21 -1.94 7.67
CA HIS A 7 -4.82 -1.32 8.93
C HIS A 7 -3.68 -0.31 8.76
N VAL A 8 -3.86 0.88 9.32
CA VAL A 8 -2.82 1.91 9.30
C VAL A 8 -1.72 1.54 10.29
N ARG A 9 -0.47 1.48 9.82
CA ARG A 9 0.69 1.12 10.65
C ARG A 9 1.33 2.35 11.30
N ARG A 10 1.68 3.35 10.50
CA ARG A 10 2.39 4.56 10.95
C ARG A 10 2.46 5.62 9.84
N ALA A 11 2.74 6.86 10.23
CA ALA A 11 3.23 7.87 9.29
C ALA A 11 4.74 7.68 9.06
N VAL A 12 5.17 7.88 7.81
CA VAL A 12 6.58 7.86 7.39
C VAL A 12 6.86 9.03 6.47
N ASP A 13 8.10 9.53 6.49
CA ASP A 13 8.58 10.43 5.46
C ASP A 13 9.09 9.60 4.28
N ARG A 14 8.59 9.88 3.08
CA ARG A 14 9.05 9.25 1.84
C ARG A 14 9.31 10.36 0.84
N ASP A 15 10.55 10.49 0.40
CA ASP A 15 10.99 11.52 -0.56
C ASP A 15 10.63 12.97 -0.12
N GLY A 16 10.66 13.25 1.19
CA GLY A 16 10.29 14.56 1.74
C GLY A 16 8.78 14.83 1.79
N HIS A 17 7.97 13.81 1.46
CA HIS A 17 6.52 13.84 1.59
C HIS A 17 6.07 12.97 2.76
N ARG A 18 5.25 13.54 3.64
CA ARG A 18 4.62 12.80 4.71
C ARG A 18 3.56 11.86 4.12
N THR A 19 3.73 10.57 4.36
CA THR A 19 2.82 9.52 3.91
C THR A 19 2.42 8.64 5.09
N CYS A 20 1.30 7.93 4.96
CA CYS A 20 0.85 6.92 5.90
C CYS A 20 0.99 5.53 5.26
N GLU A 21 1.66 4.66 6.00
CA GLU A 21 1.83 3.24 5.69
C GLU A 21 0.58 2.48 6.13
N VAL A 22 -0.05 1.76 5.21
CA VAL A 22 -1.25 0.96 5.44
C VAL A 22 -0.95 -0.48 5.04
N ASP A 23 -1.09 -1.39 6.00
CA ASP A 23 -1.06 -2.83 5.76
C ASP A 23 -2.38 -3.25 5.10
N VAL A 24 -2.30 -3.98 4.01
CA VAL A 24 -3.46 -4.38 3.21
C VAL A 24 -3.38 -5.86 2.90
N HIS A 25 -4.40 -6.60 3.30
CA HIS A 25 -4.58 -7.99 2.94
C HIS A 25 -5.56 -8.11 1.77
N THR A 26 -5.24 -8.96 0.80
CA THR A 26 -6.10 -9.19 -0.37
C THR A 26 -6.42 -10.65 -0.55
N ASN A 27 -7.48 -10.93 -1.32
CA ASN A 27 -7.80 -12.29 -1.75
C ASN A 27 -7.00 -12.75 -2.98
N ASP A 28 -6.06 -11.94 -3.48
CA ASP A 28 -5.24 -12.28 -4.63
C ASP A 28 -4.04 -13.13 -4.19
N ALA A 29 -3.91 -14.33 -4.76
CA ALA A 29 -2.85 -15.26 -4.39
C ALA A 29 -1.45 -14.77 -4.75
N SER A 30 -1.34 -13.87 -5.73
CA SER A 30 -0.06 -13.31 -6.16
C SER A 30 0.34 -12.10 -5.32
N SER A 31 -0.61 -11.49 -4.61
CA SER A 31 -0.42 -10.28 -3.80
C SER A 31 -1.23 -10.33 -2.50
N PRO A 32 -1.02 -11.36 -1.64
CA PRO A 32 -1.86 -11.57 -0.46
C PRO A 32 -1.65 -10.51 0.63
N GLU A 33 -0.46 -9.91 0.67
CA GLU A 33 -0.05 -8.90 1.63
C GLU A 33 0.65 -7.76 0.89
N LEU A 34 0.12 -6.55 1.05
CA LEU A 34 0.60 -5.34 0.42
C LEU A 34 0.80 -4.24 1.47
N LEU A 35 1.79 -3.41 1.22
CA LEU A 35 2.04 -2.20 1.99
C LEU A 35 1.76 -0.99 1.10
N VAL A 36 0.67 -0.30 1.40
CA VAL A 36 0.17 0.82 0.60
C VAL A 36 0.50 2.13 1.30
N TYR A 37 1.09 3.06 0.55
CA TYR A 37 1.46 4.37 1.04
C TYR A 37 0.45 5.42 0.56
N PHE A 38 -0.13 6.15 1.50
CA PHE A 38 -1.07 7.24 1.22
C PHE A 38 -0.46 8.59 1.56
N GLY A 39 -0.48 9.53 0.62
CA GLY A 39 -0.11 10.93 0.83
C GLY A 39 -1.34 11.82 0.93
N ALA A 40 -1.17 13.04 1.45
CA ALA A 40 -2.22 14.04 1.42
C ALA A 40 -2.50 14.48 -0.03
N SER A 41 -3.78 14.50 -0.42
CA SER A 41 -4.24 15.09 -1.67
C SER A 41 -4.64 16.56 -1.49
N ARG A 42 -4.72 17.30 -2.59
CA ARG A 42 -5.15 18.71 -2.58
C ARG A 42 -6.63 18.89 -2.21
N ASP A 43 -7.44 17.85 -2.41
CA ASP A 43 -8.90 17.89 -2.23
C ASP A 43 -9.36 17.38 -0.85
N ASN A 44 -8.47 17.45 0.15
CA ASN A 44 -8.72 16.94 1.51
C ASN A 44 -9.05 15.43 1.55
N ASP A 45 -8.53 14.70 0.56
CA ASP A 45 -8.53 13.24 0.46
C ASP A 45 -7.09 12.71 0.50
N TYR A 46 -6.90 11.43 0.22
CA TYR A 46 -5.61 10.75 0.22
C TYR A 46 -5.34 10.12 -1.13
N ASP A 47 -4.15 10.38 -1.65
CA ASP A 47 -3.67 9.75 -2.87
C ASP A 47 -2.77 8.56 -2.52
N MET A 48 -2.97 7.47 -3.26
CA MET A 48 -2.07 6.33 -3.18
C MET A 48 -0.77 6.68 -3.91
N VAL A 49 0.34 6.70 -3.17
CA VAL A 49 1.65 7.12 -3.65
C VAL A 49 2.47 5.93 -4.13
N ALA A 50 2.43 4.82 -3.40
CA ALA A 50 3.18 3.61 -3.73
C ALA A 50 2.48 2.37 -3.16
N ILE A 51 2.74 1.23 -3.80
CA ILE A 51 2.38 -0.09 -3.30
C ILE A 51 3.64 -0.94 -3.32
N VAL A 52 3.92 -1.54 -2.17
CA VAL A 52 5.06 -2.42 -1.99
C VAL A 52 4.55 -3.79 -1.60
N GLN A 53 5.02 -4.82 -2.30
CA GLN A 53 4.79 -6.19 -1.90
C GLN A 53 5.93 -6.68 -1.00
N ASN A 54 5.56 -7.37 0.08
CA ASN A 54 6.53 -8.05 0.92
C ASN A 54 6.73 -9.48 0.41
N ASP A 55 7.87 -9.77 -0.22
CA ASP A 55 8.20 -11.10 -0.74
C ASP A 55 8.70 -12.07 0.37
N ALA A 56 8.85 -11.59 1.61
CA ALA A 56 9.48 -12.34 2.72
C ALA A 56 8.64 -13.50 3.31
N LYS A 57 7.67 -14.05 2.57
CA LYS A 57 6.84 -15.20 3.01
C LYS A 57 6.91 -16.42 2.11
N SER A 58 7.91 -16.54 1.25
CA SER A 58 8.31 -17.86 0.75
C SER A 58 9.72 -18.18 1.25
N GLU A 59 9.80 -19.25 2.02
CA GLU A 59 11.02 -19.91 2.51
C GLU A 59 11.60 -19.38 3.83
N ILE A 60 11.26 -20.14 4.87
CA ILE A 60 12.11 -20.49 6.01
C ILE A 60 13.60 -20.41 5.63
N ASP A 61 14.35 -19.45 6.17
CA ASP A 61 15.76 -19.59 6.61
C ASP A 61 16.36 -18.22 6.92
N TRP A 62 16.28 -17.75 8.18
CA TRP A 62 16.90 -16.47 8.60
C TRP A 62 17.91 -16.64 9.75
N TYR A 63 18.69 -17.73 9.74
CA TYR A 63 19.90 -17.78 10.58
C TYR A 63 21.11 -17.10 9.95
N ASP A 64 21.06 -16.68 8.68
CA ASP A 64 22.22 -16.02 8.05
C ASP A 64 21.75 -15.26 6.79
N ASN A 65 21.54 -13.94 6.88
CA ASN A 65 21.88 -12.96 5.82
C ASN A 65 21.30 -11.56 6.10
N SER A 66 22.18 -10.57 6.21
CA SER A 66 21.86 -9.15 6.38
C SER A 66 21.38 -8.45 5.10
N MET A 67 20.71 -9.13 4.15
CA MET A 67 20.33 -8.58 2.84
C MET A 67 18.99 -9.07 2.24
N HIS A 68 18.04 -9.59 3.02
CA HIS A 68 16.76 -10.09 2.47
C HIS A 68 15.52 -9.42 3.11
N ASN A 69 15.42 -8.10 2.96
CA ASN A 69 14.14 -7.38 3.06
C ASN A 69 13.82 -6.83 1.66
N ALA A 70 13.56 -7.73 0.69
CA ALA A 70 13.23 -7.34 -0.67
C ALA A 70 11.78 -6.83 -0.70
N PHE A 71 11.63 -5.55 -0.44
CA PHE A 71 10.41 -4.80 -0.69
C PHE A 71 10.39 -4.42 -2.18
N THR A 72 9.53 -5.04 -2.97
CA THR A 72 9.38 -4.73 -4.40
C THR A 72 8.27 -3.71 -4.57
N ASP A 73 8.57 -2.56 -5.19
CA ASP A 73 7.54 -1.61 -5.60
C ASP A 73 6.78 -2.20 -6.78
N VAL A 74 5.48 -2.45 -6.58
CA VAL A 74 4.59 -3.08 -7.57
C VAL A 74 3.55 -2.08 -8.08
N SER A 75 3.73 -0.78 -7.83
CA SER A 75 2.70 0.24 -8.10
C SER A 75 2.23 0.26 -9.55
N ASP A 76 3.17 0.09 -10.49
CA ASP A 76 2.91 0.06 -11.93
C ASP A 76 2.44 -1.32 -12.41
N GLU A 77 3.06 -2.39 -11.91
CA GLU A 77 2.81 -3.77 -12.36
C GLU A 77 1.49 -4.34 -11.84
N LEU A 78 1.07 -3.95 -10.63
CA LEU A 78 -0.13 -4.49 -9.99
C LEU A 78 -1.41 -4.22 -10.76
N PHE A 79 -1.42 -3.15 -11.56
CA PHE A 79 -2.56 -2.75 -12.38
C PHE A 79 -2.23 -2.75 -13.87
N ASP A 80 -1.13 -3.37 -14.29
CA ASP A 80 -0.79 -3.44 -15.71
C ASP A 80 -1.80 -4.32 -16.46
N THR A 81 -2.29 -3.81 -17.58
CA THR A 81 -3.12 -4.58 -18.51
C THR A 81 -2.22 -5.33 -19.49
N PRO A 82 -2.72 -6.38 -20.18
CA PRO A 82 -1.97 -7.05 -21.25
C PRO A 82 -1.47 -6.13 -22.38
N THR A 83 -1.91 -4.86 -22.41
CA THR A 83 -1.46 -3.84 -23.35
C THR A 83 -0.34 -2.94 -22.82
N MET A 84 0.31 -3.29 -21.70
CA MET A 84 1.35 -2.49 -21.02
C MET A 84 0.85 -1.08 -20.66
N LYS A 85 -0.41 -1.03 -20.19
CA LYS A 85 -1.05 0.20 -19.70
C LYS A 85 -1.62 -0.08 -18.33
N THR A 86 -1.36 0.83 -17.39
CA THR A 86 -1.99 0.84 -16.08
C THR A 86 -3.51 0.99 -16.20
N ASP A 87 -4.27 0.08 -15.61
CA ASP A 87 -5.70 0.18 -15.41
C ASP A 87 -5.99 1.15 -14.26
N TRP A 88 -6.08 2.43 -14.62
CA TRP A 88 -6.42 3.50 -13.68
C TRP A 88 -7.77 3.27 -12.99
N GLY A 89 -8.72 2.59 -13.63
CA GLY A 89 -10.01 2.27 -13.01
C GLY A 89 -9.87 1.28 -11.86
N GLN A 90 -9.13 0.18 -12.08
CA GLN A 90 -8.84 -0.81 -11.03
C GLN A 90 -7.99 -0.21 -9.90
N ARG A 91 -7.02 0.64 -10.25
CA ARG A 91 -6.18 1.34 -9.27
C ARG A 91 -7.00 2.22 -8.33
N GLU A 92 -7.92 3.01 -8.88
CA GLU A 92 -8.80 3.88 -8.08
C GLU A 92 -9.83 3.07 -7.28
N LEU A 93 -10.36 1.98 -7.83
CA LEU A 93 -11.23 1.05 -7.07
C LEU A 93 -10.50 0.39 -5.90
N PHE A 94 -9.23 0.02 -6.07
CA PHE A 94 -8.42 -0.52 -4.99
C PHE A 94 -8.16 0.54 -3.90
N LYS A 95 -7.79 1.76 -4.31
CA LYS A 95 -7.60 2.90 -3.40
C LYS A 95 -8.85 3.12 -2.53
N GLU A 96 -10.02 3.23 -3.15
CA GLU A 96 -11.27 3.46 -2.42
C GLU A 96 -11.68 2.29 -1.53
N GLN A 97 -11.40 1.04 -1.95
CA GLN A 97 -11.61 -0.12 -1.08
C GLN A 97 -10.80 0.01 0.21
N VAL A 98 -9.49 0.27 0.13
CA VAL A 98 -8.61 0.42 1.31
C VAL A 98 -9.10 1.56 2.21
N LEU A 99 -9.40 2.73 1.63
CA LEU A 99 -9.86 3.89 2.39
C LEU A 99 -11.25 3.71 3.01
N SER A 100 -12.07 2.79 2.48
CA SER A 100 -13.39 2.47 3.02
C SER A 100 -13.35 1.55 4.23
N PHE A 101 -12.20 0.96 4.57
CA PHE A 101 -12.09 0.12 5.76
C PHE A 101 -12.27 0.94 7.05
N PRO A 102 -12.97 0.38 8.06
CA PRO A 102 -13.26 1.10 9.29
C PRO A 102 -12.00 1.66 9.96
N GLY A 103 -12.00 2.97 10.23
CA GLY A 103 -10.92 3.64 10.94
C GLY A 103 -9.72 4.07 10.09
N VAL A 104 -9.56 3.56 8.86
CA VAL A 104 -8.39 3.88 8.00
C VAL A 104 -8.29 5.38 7.72
N ARG A 105 -9.33 6.00 7.14
CA ARG A 105 -9.34 7.45 6.87
C ARG A 105 -9.13 8.30 8.13
N ALA A 106 -9.67 7.86 9.27
CA ALA A 106 -9.57 8.58 10.53
C ALA A 106 -8.15 8.51 11.13
N GLU A 107 -7.51 7.35 11.09
CA GLU A 107 -6.15 7.16 11.59
C GLU A 107 -5.12 7.82 10.67
N ILE A 108 -5.29 7.72 9.33
CA ILE A 108 -4.47 8.50 8.38
C ILE A 108 -4.57 9.99 8.70
N ARG A 109 -5.78 10.50 8.93
CA ARG A 109 -5.98 11.90 9.32
C ARG A 109 -5.22 12.23 10.59
N ARG A 110 -5.39 11.43 11.65
CA ARG A 110 -4.76 11.65 12.96
C ARG A 110 -3.23 11.66 12.88
N LEU A 111 -2.64 10.82 12.05
CA LEU A 111 -1.19 10.71 11.89
C LEU A 111 -0.61 11.81 11.01
N MET A 112 -1.37 12.31 10.03
CA MET A 112 -0.92 13.37 9.13
C MET A 112 -1.24 14.79 9.63
N ASP A 113 -2.30 14.96 10.42
CA ASP A 113 -2.77 16.23 10.99
C ASP A 113 -1.94 16.61 12.23
N TRP A 114 -0.70 17.05 12.01
CA TRP A 114 0.11 17.74 13.02
C TRP A 114 0.42 19.14 12.50
N SER A 115 -0.46 20.09 12.80
CA SER A 115 -0.21 21.53 12.78
C SER A 115 -0.12 22.08 14.18
#